data_AF-A0A948F0C8-F1
#
_entry.id   AF-A0A948F0C8-F1
#
_cell.length_a   1.000
_cell.length_b   1.000
_cell.length_c   1.000
_cell.angle_alpha   90.00
_cell.angle_beta   90.00
_cell.angle_gamma   90.00
#
_symmetry.space_group_name_H-M   'P 1'
#
loop_
_entity.id
_entity.type
_entity.pdbx_description
1 polymer ?
#
loop_
_entity_poly.entity_id
_entity_poly.type
_entity_poly.pdbx_seq_one_letter_code
_entity_poly.pdbx_strand_id
1 'polypeptide(L)'
;RKILILTLAFSFAFLLTGCKEEETDTLSYYDYLRPTCGDGSCNEREMTTGLCPEDCDYSMYDDQLRDDQFPMTDDQLVLVDDEDYLALKMDLKERSTEIYLPSASTGSDKDALAVRITLPKEGNNRYEEGAPIVVYGTGGYVANGLSNNHFPHMDDMIVVSMIFPGGTDDKEGRFSDGTYDYRGVKSVEALKDVILFAAGKKMDKQGKYITDYAPDALTDNIGFIGFSFGGNIGVAVAAIEGDEIADDLKYIVQWETPVSSQIATRDLGRMLGQPLEKGVIGRAHYFNPRYIAYDPYVIKVDYSDVIYDADSLFTVFHDGNGDGIYTTINGSYYNFPVPDLNDNNIIETDEDFGLDIYPYDTFDTDGKVVYSRPVTYALRDNGAFDGDWPAIIATVEEADEYWDVRESVALYEDAIKNIPDLEGMYLLSMDDHVQSDPHKSHVHQAYDGWNDAAWFKINPDPEYILEWDSSFADLDIPNLPPNTAPDSWEDADSYCIPEDIDDEIYSIAAVHQMADRVQEAN
;
A
#
# COMPACT_ATOMS: atom_id res chain seq x y z
N ARG A 1 57.90 -64.57 20.37
CA ARG A 1 57.29 -65.81 20.92
C ARG A 1 55.79 -65.57 20.92
N LYS A 2 55.01 -65.92 19.87
CA LYS A 2 54.43 -67.26 19.58
C LYS A 2 53.73 -67.77 20.85
N ILE A 3 52.39 -67.91 20.96
CA ILE A 3 51.32 -68.58 20.16
C ILE A 3 49.99 -68.17 20.87
N LEU A 4 48.88 -67.67 20.29
CA LEU A 4 47.95 -68.08 19.20
C LEU A 4 47.03 -69.29 19.54
N ILE A 5 45.76 -69.17 19.09
CA ILE A 5 44.79 -70.24 18.70
C ILE A 5 43.74 -70.58 19.80
N LEU A 6 42.40 -70.64 19.60
CA LEU A 6 41.49 -71.00 18.47
C LEU A 6 40.09 -70.33 18.75
N THR A 7 39.38 -69.56 17.91
CA THR A 7 38.67 -69.73 16.60
C THR A 7 37.23 -70.29 16.65
N LEU A 8 36.34 -69.60 15.91
CA LEU A 8 35.00 -69.95 15.33
C LEU A 8 33.77 -69.90 16.26
N ALA A 9 32.55 -69.57 15.81
CA ALA A 9 31.96 -68.82 14.69
C ALA A 9 30.44 -69.07 14.85
N PHE A 10 29.57 -68.07 14.71
CA PHE A 10 28.32 -68.18 13.93
C PHE A 10 27.57 -66.84 13.91
N SER A 11 27.06 -66.56 12.72
CA SER A 11 26.44 -65.34 12.24
C SER A 11 24.93 -65.27 12.48
N PHE A 12 24.42 -64.03 12.51
CA PHE A 12 23.11 -63.57 11.99
C PHE A 12 21.81 -63.99 12.71
N ALA A 13 21.13 -63.02 13.34
CA ALA A 13 19.82 -62.52 12.86
C ALA A 13 19.40 -61.25 13.63
N PHE A 14 18.97 -60.26 12.84
CA PHE A 14 18.47 -58.94 13.21
C PHE A 14 17.22 -58.97 14.09
N LEU A 15 17.15 -58.03 15.05
CA LEU A 15 15.92 -57.31 15.43
C LEU A 15 16.34 -55.94 15.96
N LEU A 16 16.36 -54.96 15.06
CA LEU A 16 16.55 -53.55 15.36
C LEU A 16 15.28 -53.02 16.04
N THR A 17 15.42 -52.50 17.26
CA THR A 17 14.55 -51.44 17.78
C THR A 17 15.48 -50.26 18.06
N GLY A 18 15.48 -49.30 17.13
CA GLY A 18 16.16 -48.03 17.31
C GLY A 18 15.30 -47.13 18.19
N CYS A 19 15.90 -46.58 19.25
CA CYS A 19 15.49 -45.28 19.77
C CYS A 19 16.37 -44.27 19.02
N LYS A 20 15.74 -43.49 18.12
CA LYS A 20 16.34 -42.33 17.47
C LYS A 20 16.07 -41.15 18.41
N GLU A 21 17.10 -40.39 18.74
CA GLU A 21 16.96 -39.08 19.37
C GLU A 21 16.10 -38.20 18.47
N GLU A 22 15.10 -37.53 19.06
CA GLU A 22 14.34 -36.47 18.40
C GLU A 22 15.27 -35.26 18.22
N GLU A 23 15.81 -35.11 17.00
CA GLU A 23 16.20 -33.81 16.49
C GLU A 23 14.92 -32.98 16.35
N THR A 24 14.78 -31.94 17.17
CA THR A 24 13.87 -30.85 16.88
C THR A 24 14.48 -30.05 15.74
N ASP A 25 14.05 -30.32 14.51
CA ASP A 25 14.33 -29.48 13.35
C ASP A 25 13.74 -28.09 13.63
N THR A 26 14.62 -27.13 13.91
CA THR A 26 14.29 -25.71 13.83
C THR A 26 14.27 -25.35 12.34
N LEU A 27 13.09 -25.41 11.73
CA LEU A 27 12.85 -24.91 10.38
C LEU A 27 13.15 -23.41 10.35
N SER A 28 14.04 -22.98 9.45
CA SER A 28 14.29 -21.55 9.22
C SER A 28 13.17 -20.94 8.36
N TYR A 29 12.98 -19.63 8.47
CA TYR A 29 12.02 -18.81 7.72
C TYR A 29 11.98 -19.14 6.20
N TYR A 30 13.13 -19.49 5.61
CA TYR A 30 13.22 -19.84 4.19
C TYR A 30 12.58 -21.19 3.83
N ASP A 31 12.48 -22.15 4.75
CA ASP A 31 11.77 -23.41 4.51
C ASP A 31 10.25 -23.23 4.65
N TYR A 32 9.79 -22.23 5.40
CA TYR A 32 8.37 -21.87 5.48
C TYR A 32 7.88 -21.12 4.25
N LEU A 33 8.79 -20.54 3.43
CA LEU A 33 8.43 -19.77 2.25
C LEU A 33 8.44 -20.57 0.94
N ARG A 34 9.12 -21.72 0.84
CA ARG A 34 9.19 -22.52 -0.41
C ARG A 34 7.88 -23.25 -0.74
N PRO A 35 7.19 -22.94 -1.85
CA PRO A 35 6.28 -23.89 -2.48
C PRO A 35 7.13 -24.90 -3.27
N THR A 36 6.98 -26.20 -3.03
CA THR A 36 7.64 -27.23 -3.84
C THR A 36 6.78 -27.59 -5.05
N CYS A 37 6.52 -26.62 -5.94
CA CYS A 37 5.80 -26.89 -7.18
C CYS A 37 6.52 -27.99 -8.00
N GLY A 38 5.78 -28.94 -8.53
CA GLY A 38 6.25 -30.08 -9.33
C GLY A 38 6.68 -31.29 -8.50
N ASP A 39 6.40 -31.33 -7.19
CA ASP A 39 6.66 -32.49 -6.35
C ASP A 39 5.57 -33.59 -6.46
N GLY A 40 4.45 -33.28 -7.14
CA GLY A 40 3.34 -34.19 -7.35
C GLY A 40 2.43 -34.40 -6.13
N SER A 41 2.54 -33.54 -5.10
CA SER A 41 1.72 -33.59 -3.90
C SER A 41 1.14 -32.23 -3.52
N CYS A 42 -0.14 -32.04 -3.81
CA CYS A 42 -0.92 -30.90 -3.35
C CYS A 42 -1.01 -30.81 -1.82
N ASN A 43 -0.39 -29.79 -1.21
CA ASN A 43 -0.47 -29.52 0.23
C ASN A 43 -1.46 -28.39 0.57
N GLU A 44 -1.81 -28.25 1.85
CA GLU A 44 -2.83 -27.30 2.32
C GLU A 44 -2.49 -25.85 1.98
N ARG A 45 -1.19 -25.51 1.94
CA ARG A 45 -0.72 -24.19 1.54
C ARG A 45 -0.92 -23.93 0.05
N GLU A 46 -0.47 -24.85 -0.82
CA GLU A 46 -0.69 -24.77 -2.28
C GLU A 46 -2.17 -24.64 -2.61
N MET A 47 -3.03 -25.39 -1.91
CA MET A 47 -4.49 -25.28 -2.03
C MET A 47 -5.03 -23.90 -1.62
N THR A 48 -4.50 -23.31 -0.54
CA THR A 48 -4.97 -22.00 -0.05
C THR A 48 -4.47 -20.82 -0.87
N THR A 49 -3.20 -20.79 -1.27
CA THR A 49 -2.59 -19.61 -1.91
C THR A 49 -2.75 -19.60 -3.43
N GLY A 50 -3.26 -20.68 -4.05
CA GLY A 50 -3.38 -20.82 -5.51
C GLY A 50 -2.03 -20.93 -6.23
N LEU A 51 -0.94 -21.20 -5.50
CA LEU A 51 0.39 -21.40 -6.05
C LEU A 51 0.57 -22.89 -6.39
N CYS A 52 1.24 -23.20 -7.50
CA CYS A 52 1.44 -24.56 -8.05
C CYS A 52 0.17 -25.23 -8.65
N PRO A 53 -0.40 -24.71 -9.76
CA PRO A 53 -1.59 -25.30 -10.40
C PRO A 53 -1.39 -26.72 -10.96
N GLU A 54 -0.14 -27.15 -11.11
CA GLU A 54 0.23 -28.42 -11.73
C GLU A 54 0.11 -29.62 -10.77
N ASP A 55 0.20 -29.39 -9.45
CA ASP A 55 0.17 -30.43 -8.42
C ASP A 55 -1.23 -30.61 -7.79
N CYS A 56 -2.13 -29.64 -7.97
CA CYS A 56 -3.44 -29.57 -7.33
C CYS A 56 -4.61 -29.61 -8.35
N ASP A 57 -5.58 -30.49 -8.14
CA ASP A 57 -6.83 -30.54 -8.93
C ASP A 57 -7.88 -29.59 -8.33
N TYR A 58 -7.87 -28.33 -8.78
CA TYR A 58 -8.78 -27.29 -8.32
C TYR A 58 -10.24 -27.47 -8.79
N SER A 59 -10.54 -28.50 -9.60
CA SER A 59 -11.90 -28.75 -10.10
C SER A 59 -12.89 -29.22 -9.01
N MET A 60 -12.40 -29.48 -7.79
CA MET A 60 -13.22 -29.93 -6.65
C MET A 60 -13.63 -28.83 -5.66
N TYR A 61 -13.22 -27.57 -5.83
CA TYR A 61 -13.40 -26.50 -4.82
C TYR A 61 -14.35 -25.35 -5.20
N ASP A 62 -15.32 -25.59 -6.09
CA ASP A 62 -16.25 -24.55 -6.61
C ASP A 62 -17.33 -24.07 -5.61
N ASP A 63 -17.20 -24.21 -4.29
CA ASP A 63 -18.30 -23.77 -3.39
C ASP A 63 -17.95 -23.33 -1.94
N GLN A 64 -16.71 -23.38 -1.43
CA GLN A 64 -16.50 -23.17 0.03
C GLN A 64 -15.26 -22.39 0.54
N LEU A 65 -14.49 -21.68 -0.30
CA LEU A 65 -13.35 -20.85 0.17
C LEU A 65 -13.37 -19.40 -0.34
N ARG A 66 -14.57 -18.79 -0.43
CA ARG A 66 -14.75 -17.52 -1.15
C ARG A 66 -14.55 -16.20 -0.39
N ASP A 67 -14.20 -16.16 0.90
CA ASP A 67 -14.16 -14.87 1.62
C ASP A 67 -12.82 -14.40 2.22
N ASP A 68 -11.86 -15.23 2.62
CA ASP A 68 -10.91 -14.74 3.65
C ASP A 68 -9.40 -14.70 3.28
N GLN A 69 -9.01 -14.40 2.04
CA GLN A 69 -7.60 -14.58 1.60
C GLN A 69 -6.80 -13.30 1.29
N PHE A 70 -7.27 -12.13 1.72
CA PHE A 70 -6.43 -10.96 2.00
C PHE A 70 -7.10 -10.12 3.09
N PRO A 71 -6.73 -10.28 4.38
CA PRO A 71 -7.18 -9.35 5.39
C PRO A 71 -6.30 -8.09 5.30
N MET A 72 -6.71 -7.15 4.46
CA MET A 72 -7.09 -5.87 5.07
C MET A 72 -8.47 -6.14 5.66
N THR A 73 -8.53 -6.67 6.88
CA THR A 73 -9.80 -6.87 7.57
C THR A 73 -10.43 -5.50 7.77
N ASP A 74 -11.48 -5.20 7.01
CA ASP A 74 -12.89 -5.11 7.44
C ASP A 74 -13.22 -4.60 8.86
N ASP A 75 -12.27 -4.07 9.64
CA ASP A 75 -12.53 -3.54 10.98
C ASP A 75 -13.09 -2.10 10.97
N GLN A 76 -13.47 -1.58 9.81
CA GLN A 76 -14.27 -0.36 9.67
C GLN A 76 -15.44 -0.47 8.68
N LEU A 77 -15.74 -1.67 8.16
CA LEU A 77 -17.07 -1.89 7.59
C LEU A 77 -18.03 -2.12 8.75
N VAL A 78 -18.62 -1.02 9.23
CA VAL A 78 -19.90 -1.07 9.95
C VAL A 78 -20.78 -2.08 9.23
N LEU A 79 -21.36 -3.01 10.00
CA LEU A 79 -22.31 -4.03 9.57
C LEU A 79 -23.46 -3.41 8.74
N VAL A 80 -23.21 -3.13 7.47
CA VAL A 80 -24.20 -3.06 6.43
C VAL A 80 -24.59 -4.52 6.24
N ASP A 81 -25.86 -4.87 6.50
CA ASP A 81 -26.37 -6.24 6.29
C ASP A 81 -25.80 -6.76 4.96
N ASP A 82 -25.24 -7.99 4.93
CA ASP A 82 -24.57 -8.56 3.74
C ASP A 82 -25.37 -8.35 2.43
N GLU A 83 -26.70 -8.27 2.54
CA GLU A 83 -27.61 -7.96 1.43
C GLU A 83 -27.43 -6.55 0.85
N ASP A 84 -27.29 -5.52 1.69
CA ASP A 84 -27.14 -4.12 1.27
C ASP A 84 -25.75 -3.89 0.63
N TYR A 85 -24.70 -4.51 1.17
CA TYR A 85 -23.35 -4.46 0.58
C TYR A 85 -23.28 -5.19 -0.77
N LEU A 86 -23.94 -6.35 -0.88
CA LEU A 86 -24.06 -7.07 -2.15
C LEU A 86 -24.88 -6.27 -3.17
N ALA A 87 -25.97 -5.63 -2.76
CA ALA A 87 -26.78 -4.78 -3.62
C ALA A 87 -25.97 -3.60 -4.17
N LEU A 88 -25.15 -2.97 -3.32
CA LEU A 88 -24.25 -1.89 -3.69
C LEU A 88 -23.22 -2.33 -4.73
N LYS A 89 -22.57 -3.48 -4.51
CA LYS A 89 -21.64 -4.07 -5.49
C LYS A 89 -22.32 -4.39 -6.83
N MET A 90 -23.55 -4.90 -6.79
CA MET A 90 -24.32 -5.17 -8.00
C MET A 90 -24.63 -3.89 -8.76
N ASP A 91 -25.09 -2.83 -8.08
CA ASP A 91 -25.38 -1.53 -8.68
C ASP A 91 -24.14 -0.91 -9.34
N LEU A 92 -23.01 -0.89 -8.63
CA LEU A 92 -21.73 -0.40 -9.19
C LEU A 92 -21.34 -1.17 -10.44
N LYS A 93 -21.51 -2.50 -10.44
CA LYS A 93 -21.20 -3.34 -11.60
C LYS A 93 -22.14 -3.06 -12.77
N GLU A 94 -23.43 -2.83 -12.53
CA GLU A 94 -24.41 -2.52 -13.57
C GLU A 94 -24.15 -1.17 -14.23
N ARG A 95 -23.61 -0.19 -13.50
CA ARG A 95 -23.23 1.14 -14.00
C ARG A 95 -21.80 1.22 -14.53
N SER A 96 -21.06 0.12 -14.51
CA SER A 96 -19.66 0.08 -14.91
C SER A 96 -19.47 -0.43 -16.33
N THR A 97 -18.59 0.22 -17.09
CA THR A 97 -18.10 -0.28 -18.38
C THR A 97 -16.59 -0.48 -18.33
N GLU A 98 -16.14 -1.63 -18.82
CA GLU A 98 -14.71 -1.98 -18.87
C GLU A 98 -14.20 -1.89 -20.31
N ILE A 99 -13.07 -1.22 -20.47
CA ILE A 99 -12.44 -0.94 -21.76
C ILE A 99 -10.96 -1.34 -21.73
N TYR A 100 -10.38 -1.40 -22.92
CA TYR A 100 -8.94 -1.54 -23.08
C TYR A 100 -8.37 -0.25 -23.68
N LEU A 101 -7.53 0.44 -22.92
CA LEU A 101 -6.91 1.70 -23.30
C LEU A 101 -5.53 1.45 -23.91
N PRO A 102 -5.25 1.88 -25.15
CA PRO A 102 -3.93 1.82 -25.75
C PRO A 102 -2.87 2.52 -24.88
N SER A 103 -1.80 1.86 -24.45
CA SER A 103 -0.69 2.50 -23.72
C SER A 103 0.66 1.89 -24.07
N ALA A 104 1.62 2.76 -24.40
CA ALA A 104 3.00 2.38 -24.67
C ALA A 104 3.71 1.86 -23.40
N SER A 105 3.22 2.21 -22.21
CA SER A 105 3.82 1.80 -20.94
C SER A 105 3.80 0.30 -20.71
N THR A 106 2.92 -0.43 -21.41
CA THR A 106 2.88 -1.89 -21.35
C THR A 106 4.03 -2.53 -22.13
N GLY A 107 4.62 -1.82 -23.10
CA GLY A 107 5.69 -2.32 -23.97
C GLY A 107 5.32 -3.59 -24.73
N SER A 108 4.05 -3.78 -25.09
CA SER A 108 3.54 -5.03 -25.68
C SER A 108 2.88 -4.78 -27.04
N ASP A 109 2.92 -5.74 -27.96
CA ASP A 109 2.27 -5.58 -29.28
C ASP A 109 0.75 -5.34 -29.21
N LYS A 110 0.13 -5.62 -28.05
CA LYS A 110 -1.26 -5.34 -27.78
C LYS A 110 -1.45 -3.95 -27.18
N ASP A 111 -0.51 -3.43 -26.39
CA ASP A 111 -0.56 -2.12 -25.74
C ASP A 111 -1.86 -1.83 -24.99
N ALA A 112 -2.44 -2.72 -24.18
CA ALA A 112 -3.71 -2.43 -23.48
C ALA A 112 -3.60 -2.36 -21.95
N LEU A 113 -4.10 -1.26 -21.39
CA LEU A 113 -4.49 -1.17 -19.98
C LEU A 113 -5.96 -1.55 -19.85
N ALA A 114 -6.30 -2.39 -18.87
CA ALA A 114 -7.68 -2.58 -18.44
C ALA A 114 -8.12 -1.40 -17.58
N VAL A 115 -9.20 -0.74 -17.99
CA VAL A 115 -9.77 0.45 -17.33
C VAL A 115 -11.25 0.21 -17.12
N ARG A 116 -11.77 0.61 -15.96
CA ARG A 116 -13.20 0.63 -15.66
C ARG A 116 -13.67 2.07 -15.50
N ILE A 117 -14.83 2.34 -16.10
CA ILE A 117 -15.56 3.60 -15.99
C ILE A 117 -16.84 3.28 -15.23
N THR A 118 -17.02 3.83 -14.04
CA THR A 118 -18.25 3.72 -13.26
C THR A 118 -19.01 5.04 -13.37
N LEU A 119 -20.20 4.98 -13.96
CA LEU A 119 -21.06 6.16 -14.15
C LEU A 119 -21.81 6.50 -12.87
N PRO A 120 -22.19 7.77 -12.62
CA PRO A 120 -23.11 8.12 -11.54
C PRO A 120 -24.47 7.42 -11.70
N LYS A 121 -25.30 7.43 -10.65
CA LYS A 121 -26.69 6.97 -10.76
C LYS A 121 -27.43 7.82 -11.78
N GLU A 122 -28.36 7.20 -12.52
CA GLU A 122 -29.09 7.89 -13.59
C GLU A 122 -29.79 9.15 -13.04
N GLY A 123 -29.47 10.31 -13.62
CA GLY A 123 -30.03 11.60 -13.22
C GLY A 123 -29.45 12.19 -11.94
N ASN A 124 -28.37 11.62 -11.40
CA ASN A 124 -27.74 12.06 -10.15
C ASN A 124 -26.38 12.74 -10.38
N ASN A 125 -26.14 13.36 -11.54
CA ASN A 125 -24.91 14.12 -11.75
C ASN A 125 -24.76 15.21 -10.68
N ARG A 126 -23.52 15.43 -10.20
CA ARG A 126 -23.25 16.44 -9.18
C ARG A 126 -23.70 17.85 -9.62
N TYR A 127 -23.59 18.17 -10.90
CA TYR A 127 -24.03 19.45 -11.47
C TYR A 127 -25.07 19.27 -12.58
N GLU A 128 -25.82 20.34 -12.87
CA GLU A 128 -26.78 20.35 -13.98
C GLU A 128 -26.10 20.15 -15.34
N GLU A 129 -24.86 20.62 -15.48
CA GLU A 129 -24.04 20.52 -16.69
C GLU A 129 -23.47 19.12 -16.93
N GLY A 130 -23.30 18.33 -15.88
CA GLY A 130 -22.67 17.01 -15.98
C GLY A 130 -22.03 16.51 -14.69
N ALA A 131 -21.35 15.39 -14.80
CA ALA A 131 -20.64 14.74 -13.70
C ALA A 131 -19.12 14.98 -13.81
N PRO A 132 -18.46 15.45 -12.75
CA PRO A 132 -17.00 15.48 -12.68
C PRO A 132 -16.41 14.07 -12.72
N ILE A 133 -15.12 13.99 -13.03
CA ILE A 133 -14.41 12.72 -13.13
C ILE A 133 -13.35 12.63 -12.03
N VAL A 134 -13.33 11.51 -11.32
CA VAL A 134 -12.25 11.18 -10.40
C VAL A 134 -11.53 9.92 -10.87
N VAL A 135 -10.20 10.01 -10.97
CA VAL A 135 -9.33 8.85 -11.22
C VAL A 135 -8.91 8.26 -9.88
N TYR A 136 -9.17 6.96 -9.70
CA TYR A 136 -8.92 6.24 -8.46
C TYR A 136 -7.58 5.50 -8.49
N GLY A 137 -6.69 5.86 -7.57
CA GLY A 137 -5.44 5.17 -7.30
C GLY A 137 -5.57 4.20 -6.13
N THR A 138 -5.59 2.90 -6.40
CA THR A 138 -5.62 1.86 -5.37
C THR A 138 -4.43 1.96 -4.41
N GLY A 139 -4.61 1.54 -3.16
CA GLY A 139 -3.56 1.52 -2.14
C GLY A 139 -2.63 0.30 -2.21
N GLY A 140 -1.75 0.19 -1.22
CA GLY A 140 -0.75 -0.86 -1.14
C GLY A 140 0.27 -0.83 -2.29
N TYR A 141 0.93 -1.97 -2.53
CA TYR A 141 1.95 -2.12 -3.58
C TYR A 141 1.49 -3.02 -4.73
N VAL A 142 0.22 -3.45 -4.74
CA VAL A 142 -0.31 -4.39 -5.75
C VAL A 142 -0.68 -3.68 -7.06
N ALA A 143 -0.64 -4.44 -8.16
CA ALA A 143 -0.93 -3.96 -9.52
C ALA A 143 -2.43 -3.97 -9.87
N ASN A 144 -3.28 -4.51 -9.00
CA ASN A 144 -4.59 -5.04 -9.35
C ASN A 144 -5.76 -4.19 -8.83
N GLY A 145 -6.96 -4.60 -9.28
CA GLY A 145 -8.25 -4.16 -8.76
C GLY A 145 -8.90 -3.10 -9.62
N LEU A 146 -9.90 -3.51 -10.42
CA LEU A 146 -10.86 -2.57 -10.99
C LEU A 146 -11.92 -2.16 -9.96
N SER A 147 -12.01 -2.86 -8.84
CA SER A 147 -12.91 -2.51 -7.74
C SER A 147 -12.47 -1.23 -7.03
N ASN A 148 -13.35 -0.24 -7.01
CA ASN A 148 -13.24 0.98 -6.22
C ASN A 148 -13.95 0.81 -4.85
N ASN A 149 -13.67 -0.28 -4.12
CA ASN A 149 -14.37 -0.62 -2.87
C ASN A 149 -14.24 0.44 -1.76
N HIS A 150 -13.45 1.50 -1.95
CA HIS A 150 -13.30 2.63 -1.02
C HIS A 150 -14.27 3.79 -1.35
N PHE A 151 -14.98 3.72 -2.49
CA PHE A 151 -16.03 4.66 -2.89
C PHE A 151 -17.31 3.98 -3.36
N PRO A 152 -17.82 2.95 -2.67
CA PRO A 152 -19.01 2.29 -3.14
C PRO A 152 -20.24 3.22 -3.15
N HIS A 153 -20.24 4.31 -2.37
CA HIS A 153 -21.34 5.28 -2.30
C HIS A 153 -21.20 6.52 -3.21
N MET A 154 -20.12 6.66 -3.99
CA MET A 154 -19.96 7.83 -4.88
C MET A 154 -20.91 7.76 -6.08
N ASP A 155 -22.09 8.36 -5.94
CA ASP A 155 -23.23 8.20 -6.85
C ASP A 155 -23.46 9.39 -7.80
N ASP A 156 -22.66 10.46 -7.69
CA ASP A 156 -22.83 11.72 -8.42
C ASP A 156 -21.63 12.13 -9.29
N MET A 157 -20.59 11.31 -9.30
CA MET A 157 -19.37 11.49 -10.08
C MET A 157 -19.10 10.29 -10.99
N ILE A 158 -18.23 10.48 -11.98
CA ILE A 158 -17.68 9.40 -12.79
C ILE A 158 -16.38 8.93 -12.13
N VAL A 159 -16.29 7.65 -11.80
CA VAL A 159 -15.06 7.06 -11.24
C VAL A 159 -14.34 6.26 -12.33
N VAL A 160 -13.05 6.54 -12.52
CA VAL A 160 -12.19 5.80 -13.44
C VAL A 160 -11.13 5.05 -12.65
N SER A 161 -11.12 3.72 -12.73
CA SER A 161 -10.11 2.86 -12.12
C SER A 161 -9.34 2.08 -13.19
N MET A 162 -8.12 1.65 -12.87
CA MET A 162 -7.27 0.91 -13.81
C MET A 162 -6.50 -0.21 -13.12
N ILE A 163 -6.15 -1.21 -13.92
CA ILE A 163 -5.13 -2.20 -13.55
C ILE A 163 -3.78 -1.68 -14.08
N PHE A 164 -2.76 -1.60 -13.23
CA PHE A 164 -1.41 -1.21 -13.64
C PHE A 164 -0.81 -2.19 -14.66
N PRO A 165 0.18 -1.78 -15.49
CA PRO A 165 0.84 -2.68 -16.43
C PRO A 165 1.24 -4.01 -15.78
N GLY A 166 0.98 -5.13 -16.45
CA GLY A 166 1.26 -6.48 -15.93
C GLY A 166 0.38 -6.97 -14.76
N GLY A 167 -0.56 -6.15 -14.29
CA GLY A 167 -1.53 -6.56 -13.28
C GLY A 167 -2.71 -7.35 -13.84
N THR A 168 -3.40 -8.06 -12.95
CA THR A 168 -4.61 -8.84 -13.25
C THR A 168 -5.64 -8.65 -12.14
N ASP A 169 -6.91 -8.55 -12.51
CA ASP A 169 -8.06 -8.68 -11.64
C ASP A 169 -8.75 -10.02 -11.97
N ASP A 170 -8.42 -11.05 -11.18
CA ASP A 170 -8.92 -12.41 -11.41
C ASP A 170 -10.43 -12.51 -11.19
N LYS A 171 -11.00 -11.67 -10.31
CA LYS A 171 -12.45 -11.66 -10.02
C LYS A 171 -13.24 -11.20 -11.23
N GLU A 172 -12.71 -10.24 -11.98
CA GLU A 172 -13.35 -9.68 -13.18
C GLU A 172 -12.82 -10.30 -14.48
N GLY A 173 -11.77 -11.13 -14.39
CA GLY A 173 -11.12 -11.75 -15.55
C GLY A 173 -10.47 -10.73 -16.48
N ARG A 174 -9.97 -9.62 -15.93
CA ARG A 174 -9.34 -8.52 -16.66
C ARG A 174 -7.86 -8.42 -16.34
N PHE A 175 -7.07 -7.99 -17.31
CA PHE A 175 -5.62 -7.83 -17.14
C PHE A 175 -5.13 -6.66 -17.99
N SER A 176 -4.05 -6.02 -17.54
CA SER A 176 -3.28 -5.07 -18.33
C SER A 176 -2.05 -5.78 -18.89
N ASP A 177 -1.72 -5.52 -20.15
CA ASP A 177 -0.49 -6.06 -20.73
C ASP A 177 0.76 -5.48 -20.02
N GLY A 178 1.92 -6.08 -20.26
CA GLY A 178 3.22 -5.58 -19.80
C GLY A 178 3.75 -6.24 -18.53
N THR A 179 4.55 -5.49 -17.76
CA THR A 179 5.17 -5.95 -16.52
C THR A 179 4.98 -4.88 -15.47
N TYR A 180 4.51 -5.29 -14.30
CA TYR A 180 4.32 -4.38 -13.19
C TYR A 180 5.65 -3.97 -12.62
N ASP A 181 5.85 -2.67 -12.50
CA ASP A 181 7.07 -2.07 -11.98
C ASP A 181 6.83 -1.45 -10.61
N TYR A 182 5.85 -1.92 -9.83
CA TYR A 182 5.60 -1.43 -8.47
C TYR A 182 5.42 0.09 -8.39
N ARG A 183 4.63 0.66 -9.29
CA ARG A 183 4.39 2.12 -9.38
C ARG A 183 5.60 2.91 -9.85
N GLY A 184 6.45 2.29 -10.65
CA GLY A 184 7.55 2.95 -11.32
C GLY A 184 7.12 3.74 -12.55
N VAL A 185 8.09 4.08 -13.38
CA VAL A 185 7.91 4.93 -14.57
C VAL A 185 6.84 4.42 -15.55
N LYS A 186 6.66 3.10 -15.70
CA LYS A 186 5.61 2.54 -16.58
C LYS A 186 4.22 2.71 -15.97
N SER A 187 4.12 2.58 -14.65
CA SER A 187 2.86 2.84 -13.96
C SER A 187 2.50 4.32 -13.98
N VAL A 188 3.49 5.21 -13.88
CA VAL A 188 3.33 6.66 -14.06
C VAL A 188 2.83 6.97 -15.47
N GLU A 189 3.48 6.45 -16.52
CA GLU A 189 3.04 6.62 -17.90
C GLU A 189 1.63 6.03 -18.15
N ALA A 190 1.30 4.90 -17.52
CA ALA A 190 -0.03 4.31 -17.60
C ALA A 190 -1.12 5.23 -17.02
N LEU A 191 -0.86 5.81 -15.85
CA LEU A 191 -1.81 6.71 -15.19
C LEU A 191 -1.98 8.02 -15.97
N LYS A 192 -0.91 8.56 -16.57
CA LYS A 192 -1.02 9.67 -17.54
C LYS A 192 -2.02 9.33 -18.65
N ASP A 193 -1.88 8.16 -19.26
CA ASP A 193 -2.74 7.74 -20.36
C ASP A 193 -4.22 7.64 -19.94
N VAL A 194 -4.50 7.18 -18.72
CA VAL A 194 -5.85 7.16 -18.15
C VAL A 194 -6.40 8.57 -17.91
N ILE A 195 -5.58 9.51 -17.42
CA ILE A 195 -5.97 10.91 -17.27
C ILE A 195 -6.30 11.52 -18.65
N LEU A 196 -5.49 11.26 -19.67
CA LEU A 196 -5.77 11.73 -21.04
C LEU A 196 -7.04 11.10 -21.63
N PHE A 197 -7.38 9.86 -21.27
CA PHE A 197 -8.66 9.25 -21.63
C PHE A 197 -9.83 9.93 -20.92
N ALA A 198 -9.69 10.19 -19.61
CA ALA A 198 -10.68 10.94 -18.82
C ALA A 198 -10.89 12.36 -19.35
N ALA A 199 -9.85 13.00 -19.87
CA ALA A 199 -9.93 14.31 -20.54
C ALA A 199 -10.56 14.28 -21.94
N GLY A 200 -10.96 13.10 -22.43
CA GLY A 200 -11.47 12.95 -23.80
C GLY A 200 -10.40 13.20 -24.88
N LYS A 201 -9.12 13.14 -24.54
CA LYS A 201 -7.99 13.37 -25.46
C LYS A 201 -7.42 12.07 -26.03
N LYS A 202 -7.69 10.94 -25.38
CA LYS A 202 -7.24 9.61 -25.80
C LYS A 202 -8.44 8.70 -26.08
N MET A 203 -8.33 7.89 -27.12
CA MET A 203 -9.35 6.89 -27.47
C MET A 203 -8.95 5.52 -26.91
N ASP A 204 -9.95 4.71 -26.58
CA ASP A 204 -9.79 3.29 -26.30
C ASP A 204 -9.50 2.49 -27.59
N LYS A 205 -9.28 1.18 -27.45
CA LYS A 205 -9.06 0.27 -28.59
C LYS A 205 -10.23 0.17 -29.57
N GLN A 206 -11.42 0.56 -29.16
CA GLN A 206 -12.62 0.58 -30.01
C GLN A 206 -12.79 1.92 -30.75
N GLY A 207 -11.86 2.87 -30.55
CA GLY A 207 -11.90 4.20 -31.16
C GLY A 207 -12.92 5.12 -30.49
N LYS A 208 -13.21 4.90 -29.20
CA LYS A 208 -14.16 5.68 -28.40
C LYS A 208 -13.43 6.53 -27.36
N TYR A 209 -13.94 7.73 -27.13
CA TYR A 209 -13.56 8.59 -26.02
C TYR A 209 -14.42 8.30 -24.78
N ILE A 210 -14.04 8.86 -23.62
CA ILE A 210 -14.87 8.72 -22.42
C ILE A 210 -16.31 9.22 -22.62
N THR A 211 -16.52 10.27 -23.42
CA THR A 211 -17.84 10.83 -23.71
C THR A 211 -18.74 9.91 -24.55
N ASP A 212 -18.19 8.88 -25.18
CA ASP A 212 -18.99 7.83 -25.83
C ASP A 212 -19.61 6.84 -24.81
N TYR A 213 -19.05 6.78 -23.60
CA TYR A 213 -19.52 5.98 -22.47
C TYR A 213 -20.28 6.81 -21.45
N ALA A 214 -19.84 8.06 -21.22
CA ALA A 214 -20.37 9.02 -20.28
C ALA A 214 -20.65 10.35 -20.99
N PRO A 215 -21.78 10.50 -21.70
CA PRO A 215 -22.06 11.70 -22.50
C PRO A 215 -22.06 13.02 -21.72
N ASP A 216 -22.37 12.96 -20.42
CA ASP A 216 -22.44 14.11 -19.51
C ASP A 216 -21.14 14.29 -18.69
N ALA A 217 -20.02 13.70 -19.13
CA ALA A 217 -18.75 13.83 -18.44
C ALA A 217 -18.17 15.26 -18.55
N LEU A 218 -17.80 15.85 -17.41
CA LEU A 218 -17.11 17.13 -17.35
C LEU A 218 -15.60 16.90 -17.48
N THR A 219 -15.13 16.80 -18.73
CA THR A 219 -13.74 16.48 -19.07
C THR A 219 -12.73 17.58 -18.72
N ASP A 220 -13.19 18.71 -18.19
CA ASP A 220 -12.41 19.82 -17.65
C ASP A 220 -12.42 19.88 -16.11
N ASN A 221 -13.14 18.96 -15.46
CA ASN A 221 -13.20 18.80 -14.00
C ASN A 221 -12.74 17.39 -13.61
N ILE A 222 -11.41 17.19 -13.65
CA ILE A 222 -10.76 15.90 -13.41
C ILE A 222 -9.86 15.99 -12.19
N GLY A 223 -10.11 15.10 -11.23
CA GLY A 223 -9.27 14.89 -10.06
C GLY A 223 -8.62 13.52 -10.02
N PHE A 224 -7.62 13.39 -9.15
CA PHE A 224 -7.07 12.11 -8.72
C PHE A 224 -7.24 11.96 -7.21
N ILE A 225 -7.62 10.77 -6.76
CA ILE A 225 -7.56 10.39 -5.35
C ILE A 225 -6.82 9.08 -5.21
N GLY A 226 -5.85 9.05 -4.29
CA GLY A 226 -5.04 7.87 -4.02
C GLY A 226 -5.04 7.53 -2.54
N PHE A 227 -5.25 6.26 -2.22
CA PHE A 227 -5.24 5.73 -0.86
C PHE A 227 -3.91 5.14 -0.52
N SER A 228 -3.39 5.37 0.70
CA SER A 228 -2.12 4.79 1.11
C SER A 228 -1.03 5.18 0.11
N PHE A 229 -0.16 4.24 -0.26
CA PHE A 229 0.82 4.40 -1.32
C PHE A 229 0.23 4.82 -2.69
N GLY A 230 -1.11 4.76 -2.85
CA GLY A 230 -1.89 5.26 -4.00
C GLY A 230 -1.78 6.75 -4.19
N GLY A 231 -1.66 7.53 -3.11
CA GLY A 231 -1.49 8.98 -3.25
C GLY A 231 -0.16 9.35 -3.90
N ASN A 232 0.90 8.56 -3.67
CA ASN A 232 2.24 8.88 -4.19
C ASN A 232 2.29 8.91 -5.73
N ILE A 233 1.59 7.99 -6.40
CA ILE A 233 1.66 7.92 -7.86
C ILE A 233 0.92 9.09 -8.53
N GLY A 234 -0.10 9.66 -7.88
CA GLY A 234 -0.76 10.88 -8.37
C GLY A 234 0.22 12.05 -8.43
N VAL A 235 1.00 12.24 -7.35
CA VAL A 235 2.05 13.27 -7.30
C VAL A 235 3.16 12.97 -8.31
N ALA A 236 3.57 11.71 -8.44
CA ALA A 236 4.60 11.31 -9.39
C ALA A 236 4.19 11.58 -10.85
N VAL A 237 2.94 11.31 -11.22
CA VAL A 237 2.42 11.67 -12.55
C VAL A 237 2.43 13.17 -12.79
N ALA A 238 2.00 13.97 -11.82
CA ALA A 238 2.07 15.42 -11.96
C ALA A 238 3.52 15.92 -12.09
N ALA A 239 4.45 15.34 -11.33
CA ALA A 239 5.86 15.72 -11.36
C ALA A 239 6.57 15.32 -12.65
N ILE A 240 6.32 14.11 -13.17
CA ILE A 240 7.10 13.54 -14.28
C ILE A 240 6.43 13.84 -15.63
N GLU A 241 5.10 13.77 -15.68
CA GLU A 241 4.30 13.85 -16.90
C GLU A 241 3.42 15.11 -16.94
N GLY A 242 3.56 16.01 -15.96
CA GLY A 242 2.68 17.19 -15.79
C GLY A 242 2.52 18.04 -17.04
N ASP A 243 3.60 18.25 -17.81
CA ASP A 243 3.56 19.01 -19.06
C ASP A 243 2.54 18.46 -20.09
N GLU A 244 2.25 17.16 -20.06
CA GLU A 244 1.27 16.52 -20.96
C GLU A 244 -0.18 16.62 -20.47
N ILE A 245 -0.39 16.81 -19.16
CA ILE A 245 -1.71 16.75 -18.51
C ILE A 245 -2.08 18.02 -17.73
N ALA A 246 -1.28 19.08 -17.81
CA ALA A 246 -1.45 20.29 -17.00
C ALA A 246 -2.80 20.97 -17.21
N ASP A 247 -3.35 20.89 -18.43
CA ASP A 247 -4.67 21.44 -18.75
C ASP A 247 -5.82 20.55 -18.25
N ASP A 248 -5.54 19.32 -17.80
CA ASP A 248 -6.54 18.28 -17.54
C ASP A 248 -6.66 17.95 -16.05
N LEU A 249 -5.56 17.63 -15.37
CA LEU A 249 -5.57 17.26 -13.95
C LEU A 249 -5.66 18.51 -13.08
N LYS A 250 -6.74 18.63 -12.29
CA LYS A 250 -7.03 19.83 -11.49
C LYS A 250 -6.64 19.70 -10.03
N TYR A 251 -6.76 18.49 -9.48
CA TYR A 251 -6.44 18.26 -8.08
C TYR A 251 -5.97 16.85 -7.79
N ILE A 252 -5.21 16.73 -6.69
CA ILE A 252 -4.80 15.46 -6.09
C ILE A 252 -5.30 15.41 -4.65
N VAL A 253 -5.95 14.32 -4.28
CA VAL A 253 -6.29 13.98 -2.90
C VAL A 253 -5.46 12.78 -2.46
N GLN A 254 -4.72 12.94 -1.37
CA GLN A 254 -3.87 11.91 -0.77
C GLN A 254 -4.52 11.44 0.53
N TRP A 255 -5.00 10.21 0.59
CA TRP A 255 -5.53 9.63 1.82
C TRP A 255 -4.43 8.84 2.54
N GLU A 256 -4.04 9.30 3.72
CA GLU A 256 -3.03 8.71 4.62
C GLU A 256 -1.77 8.21 3.90
N THR A 257 -1.36 8.94 2.89
CA THR A 257 -0.32 8.52 1.98
C THR A 257 1.05 8.53 2.66
N PRO A 258 1.79 7.42 2.73
CA PRO A 258 3.15 7.42 3.25
C PRO A 258 4.09 8.14 2.27
N VAL A 259 4.24 9.46 2.44
CA VAL A 259 4.84 10.37 1.45
C VAL A 259 6.35 10.21 1.27
N SER A 260 7.03 9.53 2.20
CA SER A 260 8.46 9.24 2.14
C SER A 260 8.74 7.76 2.31
N SER A 261 9.89 7.31 1.80
CA SER A 261 10.32 5.92 1.95
C SER A 261 10.33 5.44 3.41
N GLN A 262 10.76 6.28 4.36
CA GLN A 262 10.75 5.95 5.80
C GLN A 262 9.35 5.65 6.34
N ILE A 263 8.33 6.35 5.85
CA ILE A 263 6.96 6.15 6.30
C ILE A 263 6.38 4.90 5.61
N ALA A 264 6.67 4.72 4.32
CA ALA A 264 6.21 3.56 3.56
C ALA A 264 6.74 2.25 4.17
N THR A 265 8.02 2.22 4.56
CA THR A 265 8.67 1.08 5.23
C THR A 265 8.57 1.12 6.76
N ARG A 266 7.70 1.98 7.31
CA ARG A 266 7.33 1.97 8.73
C ARG A 266 8.49 2.18 9.70
N ASP A 267 9.52 2.91 9.28
CA ASP A 267 10.69 3.24 10.11
C ASP A 267 10.30 3.96 11.41
N LEU A 268 9.15 4.65 11.42
CA LEU A 268 8.68 5.41 12.57
C LEU A 268 7.70 4.65 13.46
N GLY A 269 7.14 3.52 13.02
CA GLY A 269 6.17 2.79 13.83
C GLY A 269 5.16 1.95 13.06
N ARG A 270 4.31 1.27 13.83
CA ARG A 270 3.37 0.21 13.39
C ARG A 270 4.08 -1.06 12.92
N MET A 271 4.75 -1.72 13.86
CA MET A 271 5.45 -2.98 13.64
C MET A 271 4.48 -4.12 13.33
N LEU A 272 4.85 -4.96 12.37
CA LEU A 272 4.14 -6.18 12.03
C LEU A 272 4.56 -7.33 12.96
N GLY A 273 3.61 -7.86 13.72
CA GLY A 273 3.77 -9.02 14.57
C GLY A 273 3.91 -10.32 13.79
N GLN A 274 4.82 -11.20 14.22
CA GLN A 274 5.01 -12.53 13.63
C GLN A 274 5.32 -13.58 14.72
N PRO A 275 4.97 -14.88 14.52
CA PRO A 275 4.43 -15.47 13.29
C PRO A 275 2.92 -15.27 13.12
N LEU A 276 2.50 -15.16 11.85
CA LEU A 276 1.12 -15.05 11.37
C LEU A 276 0.34 -16.38 11.48
N GLU A 277 0.48 -17.12 12.60
CA GLU A 277 -0.38 -18.28 12.81
C GLU A 277 -1.83 -17.81 12.84
N LYS A 278 -2.59 -18.14 11.78
CA LYS A 278 -4.00 -17.81 11.47
C LYS A 278 -4.25 -16.65 10.51
N GLY A 279 -3.24 -16.15 9.78
CA GLY A 279 -3.47 -15.14 8.74
C GLY A 279 -3.89 -13.76 9.27
N VAL A 280 -3.84 -13.55 10.59
CA VAL A 280 -4.01 -12.23 11.21
C VAL A 280 -2.63 -11.59 11.31
N ILE A 281 -2.44 -10.51 10.56
CA ILE A 281 -1.27 -9.64 10.74
C ILE A 281 -1.44 -8.92 12.06
N GLY A 282 -0.73 -9.40 13.10
CA GLY A 282 -0.58 -8.65 14.34
C GLY A 282 0.01 -7.28 14.03
N ARG A 283 -0.57 -6.20 14.53
CA ARG A 283 -0.01 -4.86 14.36
C ARG A 283 0.24 -4.26 15.74
N ALA A 284 1.51 -4.02 16.05
CA ALA A 284 1.89 -3.35 17.27
C ALA A 284 2.11 -1.87 17.02
N HIS A 285 1.38 -1.02 17.75
CA HIS A 285 1.36 0.43 17.56
C HIS A 285 2.53 1.13 18.27
N TYR A 286 3.72 0.54 18.17
CA TYR A 286 4.93 1.10 18.77
C TYR A 286 5.53 2.19 17.89
N PHE A 287 6.00 3.25 18.54
CA PHE A 287 6.77 4.32 17.92
C PHE A 287 8.27 4.04 18.04
N ASN A 288 9.05 4.33 17.00
CA ASN A 288 10.49 4.11 17.02
C ASN A 288 11.18 5.04 18.05
N PRO A 289 11.79 4.51 19.13
CA PRO A 289 12.41 5.34 20.16
C PRO A 289 13.67 6.07 19.71
N ARG A 290 14.16 5.79 18.50
CA ARG A 290 15.31 6.43 17.87
C ARG A 290 14.94 7.65 17.04
N TYR A 291 13.66 8.03 17.00
CA TYR A 291 13.25 9.32 16.46
C TYR A 291 13.99 10.46 17.19
N ILE A 292 14.61 11.35 16.42
CA ILE A 292 15.36 12.51 16.91
C ILE A 292 14.56 13.79 16.69
N ALA A 293 14.11 14.02 15.45
CA ALA A 293 13.44 15.24 15.05
C ALA A 293 12.79 15.13 13.68
N TYR A 294 11.79 15.98 13.46
CA TYR A 294 11.20 16.24 12.16
C TYR A 294 12.21 16.86 11.18
N ASP A 295 12.02 16.56 9.90
CA ASP A 295 12.67 17.19 8.76
C ASP A 295 11.73 17.09 7.53
N PRO A 296 11.63 18.12 6.69
CA PRO A 296 10.67 18.16 5.59
C PRO A 296 10.89 17.09 4.53
N TYR A 297 12.09 16.51 4.42
CA TYR A 297 12.39 15.47 3.43
C TYR A 297 12.73 14.12 4.06
N VAL A 298 13.60 14.13 5.08
CA VAL A 298 14.13 12.90 5.69
C VAL A 298 14.09 13.00 7.20
N ILE A 299 13.09 12.37 7.82
CA ILE A 299 12.90 12.36 9.27
C ILE A 299 14.16 11.85 9.95
N LYS A 300 14.61 12.56 10.99
CA LYS A 300 15.87 12.25 11.66
C LYS A 300 15.63 11.13 12.64
N VAL A 301 16.21 9.97 12.34
CA VAL A 301 16.22 8.78 13.19
C VAL A 301 17.69 8.37 13.39
N ASP A 302 18.04 7.91 14.59
CA ASP A 302 19.36 7.33 14.86
C ASP A 302 19.42 5.90 14.34
N TYR A 303 20.11 5.68 13.21
CA TYR A 303 20.32 4.35 12.63
C TYR A 303 21.69 3.74 12.97
N SER A 304 22.40 4.26 13.97
CA SER A 304 23.77 3.83 14.29
C SER A 304 23.87 2.39 14.82
N ASP A 305 22.77 1.82 15.29
CA ASP A 305 22.66 0.45 15.79
C ASP A 305 21.85 -0.47 14.87
N VAL A 306 21.62 -0.07 13.62
CA VAL A 306 21.02 -0.95 12.62
C VAL A 306 22.00 -2.05 12.25
N ILE A 307 21.53 -3.28 12.35
CA ILE A 307 22.27 -4.49 11.97
C ILE A 307 21.46 -5.34 11.00
N TYR A 308 22.11 -6.38 10.47
CA TYR A 308 21.48 -7.39 9.64
C TYR A 308 21.69 -8.79 10.23
N ASP A 309 20.62 -9.55 10.35
CA ASP A 309 20.64 -10.98 10.65
C ASP A 309 19.65 -11.71 9.75
N ALA A 310 20.18 -12.59 8.90
CA ALA A 310 19.40 -13.33 7.92
C ALA A 310 18.40 -14.33 8.55
N ASP A 311 18.66 -14.72 9.81
CA ASP A 311 17.86 -15.71 10.54
C ASP A 311 16.86 -15.07 11.52
N SER A 312 16.92 -13.74 11.70
CA SER A 312 16.02 -13.00 12.57
C SER A 312 14.63 -12.78 11.96
N LEU A 313 13.64 -12.56 12.84
CA LEU A 313 12.24 -12.30 12.45
C LEU A 313 12.11 -11.07 11.54
N PHE A 314 12.83 -10.01 11.90
CA PHE A 314 13.12 -8.89 11.04
C PHE A 314 14.58 -8.99 10.62
N THR A 315 14.85 -9.04 9.32
CA THR A 315 16.24 -9.25 8.85
C THR A 315 17.11 -8.02 9.02
N VAL A 316 16.50 -6.84 9.09
CA VAL A 316 17.14 -5.57 9.44
C VAL A 316 16.34 -4.95 10.57
N PHE A 317 17.04 -4.58 11.62
CA PHE A 317 16.45 -4.03 12.84
C PHE A 317 17.49 -3.18 13.56
N HIS A 318 17.01 -2.33 14.45
CA HIS A 318 17.86 -1.69 15.44
C HIS A 318 18.14 -2.67 16.59
N ASP A 319 19.39 -2.96 16.86
CA ASP A 319 19.85 -3.84 17.95
C ASP A 319 20.07 -3.03 19.24
N GLY A 320 18.98 -2.80 19.96
CA GLY A 320 19.01 -1.94 21.16
C GLY A 320 19.76 -2.56 22.32
N ASN A 321 19.71 -3.89 22.43
CA ASN A 321 20.34 -4.61 23.52
C ASN A 321 21.81 -5.02 23.22
N GLY A 322 22.22 -4.95 21.95
CA GLY A 322 23.58 -5.20 21.48
C GLY A 322 23.97 -6.68 21.41
N ASP A 323 23.01 -7.59 21.33
CA ASP A 323 23.25 -9.04 21.31
C ASP A 323 23.30 -9.64 19.90
N GLY A 324 22.97 -8.85 18.88
CA GLY A 324 23.05 -9.22 17.48
C GLY A 324 21.86 -10.03 16.96
N ILE A 325 20.78 -10.19 17.73
CA ILE A 325 19.59 -10.96 17.34
C ILE A 325 18.29 -10.19 17.65
N TYR A 326 17.26 -10.35 16.82
CA TYR A 326 15.97 -9.70 17.09
C TYR A 326 15.25 -10.37 18.25
N THR A 327 15.31 -9.75 19.42
CA THR A 327 14.84 -10.28 20.69
C THR A 327 13.36 -9.93 20.90
N THR A 328 12.57 -10.93 21.27
CA THR A 328 11.13 -10.76 21.52
C THR A 328 10.65 -11.53 22.75
N ILE A 329 9.53 -11.08 23.30
CA ILE A 329 8.70 -11.84 24.26
C ILE A 329 7.29 -12.00 23.71
N ASN A 330 6.50 -12.92 24.27
CA ASN A 330 5.06 -12.94 23.99
C ASN A 330 4.38 -11.78 24.72
N GLY A 331 3.99 -10.74 23.98
CA GLY A 331 3.34 -9.55 24.54
C GLY A 331 1.96 -9.88 25.09
N SER A 332 1.64 -9.42 26.29
CA SER A 332 0.36 -9.72 26.94
C SER A 332 -0.82 -9.01 26.27
N TYR A 333 -0.57 -7.84 25.68
CA TYR A 333 -1.56 -7.06 24.95
C TYR A 333 -1.84 -7.61 23.55
N TYR A 334 -0.77 -7.97 22.83
CA TYR A 334 -0.80 -8.28 21.41
C TYR A 334 -0.98 -9.78 21.12
N ASN A 335 -0.68 -10.67 22.07
CA ASN A 335 -0.77 -12.12 21.92
C ASN A 335 0.07 -12.69 20.74
N PHE A 336 1.15 -11.98 20.38
CA PHE A 336 2.20 -12.40 19.45
C PHE A 336 3.58 -11.91 19.95
N PRO A 337 4.70 -12.44 19.42
CA PRO A 337 6.05 -11.96 19.74
C PRO A 337 6.25 -10.46 19.45
N VAL A 338 6.62 -9.70 20.48
CA VAL A 338 6.92 -8.26 20.42
C VAL A 338 8.30 -7.97 20.99
N PRO A 339 8.99 -6.92 20.52
CA PRO A 339 10.29 -6.55 21.05
C PRO A 339 10.22 -5.71 22.33
N ASP A 340 9.02 -5.37 22.81
CA ASP A 340 8.80 -4.78 24.15
C ASP A 340 9.07 -5.86 25.21
N LEU A 341 10.31 -5.96 25.69
CA LEU A 341 10.80 -7.03 26.55
C LEU A 341 10.28 -6.91 27.99
N ASN A 342 9.74 -5.75 28.36
CA ASN A 342 9.20 -5.50 29.68
C ASN A 342 7.65 -5.39 29.72
N ASP A 343 7.00 -5.51 28.56
CA ASP A 343 5.55 -5.59 28.36
C ASP A 343 4.80 -4.36 28.91
N ASN A 344 5.36 -3.16 28.72
CA ASN A 344 4.78 -1.89 29.18
C ASN A 344 4.06 -1.10 28.07
N ASN A 345 3.98 -1.67 26.87
CA ASN A 345 3.45 -1.10 25.63
C ASN A 345 4.26 0.08 25.05
N ILE A 346 5.54 0.22 25.39
CA ILE A 346 6.46 1.26 24.89
C ILE A 346 7.78 0.58 24.54
N ILE A 347 8.28 0.78 23.32
CA ILE A 347 9.62 0.31 22.97
C ILE A 347 10.65 1.32 23.45
N GLU A 348 11.65 0.85 24.19
CA GLU A 348 12.79 1.66 24.63
C GLU A 348 14.02 1.50 23.74
N THR A 349 14.98 2.41 23.87
CA THR A 349 16.21 2.38 23.04
C THR A 349 17.12 1.18 23.33
N ASP A 350 16.97 0.53 24.48
CA ASP A 350 17.66 -0.71 24.84
C ASP A 350 16.90 -1.98 24.41
N GLU A 351 15.83 -1.81 23.62
CA GLU A 351 15.06 -2.87 22.99
C GLU A 351 15.17 -2.79 21.47
N ASP A 352 14.85 -3.90 20.82
CA ASP A 352 14.99 -4.02 19.38
C ASP A 352 13.81 -3.37 18.66
N PHE A 353 14.05 -2.92 17.42
CA PHE A 353 12.99 -2.33 16.60
C PHE A 353 13.13 -2.78 15.16
N GLY A 354 12.14 -3.53 14.66
CA GLY A 354 12.13 -4.08 13.31
C GLY A 354 11.91 -3.01 12.24
N LEU A 355 12.64 -3.11 11.13
CA LEU A 355 12.49 -2.21 9.98
C LEU A 355 11.85 -2.98 8.82
N ASP A 356 10.81 -2.41 8.21
CA ASP A 356 10.01 -3.08 7.18
C ASP A 356 10.60 -2.85 5.78
N ILE A 357 10.01 -3.53 4.79
CA ILE A 357 10.47 -3.55 3.41
C ILE A 357 9.35 -3.25 2.43
N TYR A 358 9.73 -2.86 1.22
CA TYR A 358 8.89 -2.88 0.04
C TYR A 358 9.43 -3.88 -1.00
N PRO A 359 8.57 -4.45 -1.86
CA PRO A 359 9.00 -5.29 -2.98
C PRO A 359 9.66 -4.45 -4.09
N TYR A 360 10.78 -4.94 -4.63
CA TYR A 360 11.47 -4.29 -5.76
C TYR A 360 11.06 -4.87 -7.13
N ASP A 361 10.86 -6.20 -7.25
CA ASP A 361 10.63 -6.87 -8.54
C ASP A 361 9.52 -7.94 -8.56
N THR A 362 9.47 -8.85 -7.60
CA THR A 362 8.39 -9.83 -7.42
C THR A 362 8.17 -10.09 -5.94
N PHE A 363 6.96 -10.54 -5.60
CA PHE A 363 6.67 -11.06 -4.26
C PHE A 363 7.08 -12.52 -4.08
N ASP A 364 7.74 -13.13 -5.07
CA ASP A 364 8.25 -14.50 -4.98
C ASP A 364 9.47 -14.55 -4.07
N THR A 365 9.78 -15.75 -3.57
CA THR A 365 10.81 -16.02 -2.56
C THR A 365 12.25 -15.65 -2.94
N ASP A 366 12.48 -15.31 -4.21
CA ASP A 366 13.77 -14.86 -4.76
C ASP A 366 13.76 -13.35 -5.09
N GLY A 367 12.66 -12.66 -4.77
CA GLY A 367 12.44 -11.25 -5.06
C GLY A 367 13.34 -10.35 -4.23
N LYS A 368 13.83 -9.31 -4.89
CA LYS A 368 14.62 -8.28 -4.26
C LYS A 368 13.72 -7.36 -3.45
N VAL A 369 14.20 -6.93 -2.29
CA VAL A 369 13.47 -6.03 -1.39
C VAL A 369 14.21 -4.71 -1.25
N VAL A 370 13.46 -3.66 -0.94
CA VAL A 370 14.00 -2.32 -0.75
C VAL A 370 13.56 -1.78 0.61
N TYR A 371 14.55 -1.30 1.38
CA TYR A 371 14.32 -0.57 2.63
C TYR A 371 14.18 0.93 2.33
N SER A 372 13.82 1.74 3.33
CA SER A 372 13.90 3.19 3.19
C SER A 372 15.30 3.63 2.75
N ARG A 373 15.41 4.81 2.12
CA ARG A 373 16.73 5.35 1.78
C ARG A 373 17.62 5.44 3.04
N PRO A 374 17.18 6.04 4.16
CA PRO A 374 18.05 6.18 5.33
C PRO A 374 18.53 4.84 5.89
N VAL A 375 17.67 3.81 5.95
CA VAL A 375 18.07 2.46 6.38
C VAL A 375 19.09 1.86 5.42
N THR A 376 18.88 1.98 4.10
CA THR A 376 19.82 1.44 3.10
C THR A 376 21.19 2.12 3.19
N TYR A 377 21.23 3.43 3.42
CA TYR A 377 22.47 4.17 3.67
C TYR A 377 23.13 3.72 4.99
N ALA A 378 22.36 3.52 6.06
CA ALA A 378 22.86 3.06 7.35
C ALA A 378 23.47 1.65 7.28
N LEU A 379 22.84 0.72 6.56
CA LEU A 379 23.37 -0.63 6.33
C LEU A 379 24.78 -0.59 5.70
N ARG A 380 24.98 0.29 4.71
CA ARG A 380 26.29 0.53 4.10
C ARG A 380 27.27 1.14 5.08
N ASP A 381 26.86 2.21 5.77
CA ASP A 381 27.76 3.04 6.59
C ASP A 381 28.17 2.33 7.88
N ASN A 382 27.30 1.48 8.44
CA ASN A 382 27.59 0.61 9.58
C ASN A 382 28.41 -0.63 9.18
N GLY A 383 28.47 -0.95 7.88
CA GLY A 383 29.04 -2.21 7.41
C GLY A 383 28.26 -3.41 7.95
N ALA A 384 26.93 -3.35 7.91
CA ALA A 384 26.02 -4.29 8.56
C ALA A 384 26.12 -5.73 8.01
N PHE A 385 26.75 -5.93 6.84
CA PHE A 385 26.91 -7.23 6.21
C PHE A 385 28.31 -7.80 6.43
N ASP A 386 28.38 -9.06 6.86
CA ASP A 386 29.61 -9.85 6.91
C ASP A 386 30.05 -10.28 5.50
N GLY A 387 30.52 -9.33 4.69
CA GLY A 387 31.08 -9.59 3.36
C GLY A 387 30.42 -8.81 2.23
N ASP A 388 29.95 -9.53 1.20
CA ASP A 388 29.32 -8.92 0.03
C ASP A 388 27.88 -8.49 0.35
N TRP A 389 27.41 -7.42 -0.32
CA TRP A 389 26.04 -6.95 -0.21
C TRP A 389 25.05 -8.07 -0.62
N PRO A 390 24.05 -8.42 0.21
CA PRO A 390 23.10 -9.47 -0.12
C PRO A 390 22.33 -9.15 -1.41
N ALA A 391 22.32 -10.08 -2.37
CA ALA A 391 21.68 -9.86 -3.68
C ALA A 391 20.16 -9.60 -3.59
N ILE A 392 19.54 -10.06 -2.50
CA ILE A 392 18.11 -9.92 -2.20
C ILE A 392 17.75 -8.54 -1.61
N ILE A 393 18.73 -7.70 -1.25
CA ILE A 393 18.49 -6.34 -0.75
C ILE A 393 18.97 -5.33 -1.78
N ALA A 394 18.15 -4.33 -2.10
CA ALA A 394 18.54 -3.18 -2.93
C ALA A 394 19.82 -2.51 -2.41
N THR A 395 20.78 -2.27 -3.30
CA THR A 395 21.92 -1.40 -2.98
C THR A 395 21.42 0.03 -2.77
N VAL A 396 22.31 0.90 -2.27
CA VAL A 396 22.00 2.33 -2.14
C VAL A 396 21.52 2.93 -3.47
N GLU A 397 22.20 2.63 -4.57
CA GLU A 397 21.85 3.16 -5.89
C GLU A 397 20.49 2.64 -6.39
N GLU A 398 20.18 1.37 -6.16
CA GLU A 398 18.91 0.77 -6.55
C GLU A 398 17.75 1.27 -5.68
N ALA A 399 17.98 1.45 -4.37
CA ALA A 399 16.99 2.05 -3.48
C ALA A 399 16.73 3.50 -3.86
N ASP A 400 17.78 4.25 -4.21
CA ASP A 400 17.62 5.62 -4.68
C ASP A 400 16.79 5.69 -5.97
N GLU A 401 17.14 4.88 -6.99
CA GLU A 401 16.38 4.81 -8.25
C GLU A 401 14.93 4.35 -8.03
N TYR A 402 14.70 3.43 -7.09
CA TYR A 402 13.35 2.98 -6.74
C TYR A 402 12.53 4.11 -6.11
N TRP A 403 13.07 4.79 -5.11
CA TRP A 403 12.30 5.81 -4.38
C TRP A 403 12.16 7.12 -5.15
N ASP A 404 13.03 7.42 -6.13
CA ASP A 404 13.03 8.66 -6.93
C ASP A 404 11.68 8.97 -7.60
N VAL A 405 10.87 7.95 -7.88
CA VAL A 405 9.55 8.10 -8.54
C VAL A 405 8.38 7.65 -7.67
N ARG A 406 8.62 7.33 -6.38
CA ARG A 406 7.64 6.69 -5.49
C ARG A 406 7.38 7.42 -4.18
N GLU A 407 8.18 8.43 -3.86
CA GLU A 407 7.99 9.24 -2.65
C GLU A 407 7.55 10.67 -3.01
N SER A 408 6.34 11.05 -2.59
CA SER A 408 5.80 12.38 -2.89
C SER A 408 6.66 13.51 -2.36
N VAL A 409 7.34 13.30 -1.22
CA VAL A 409 8.12 14.32 -0.53
C VAL A 409 9.21 14.94 -1.42
N ALA A 410 9.73 14.19 -2.38
CA ALA A 410 10.72 14.67 -3.35
C ALA A 410 10.10 15.22 -4.65
N LEU A 411 8.80 15.08 -4.84
CA LEU A 411 8.12 15.28 -6.13
C LEU A 411 7.13 16.46 -6.13
N TYR A 412 6.73 16.97 -4.96
CA TYR A 412 5.76 18.07 -4.87
C TYR A 412 6.18 19.33 -5.63
N GLU A 413 7.45 19.75 -5.52
CA GLU A 413 7.94 20.96 -6.21
C GLU A 413 7.80 20.83 -7.73
N ASP A 414 8.21 19.71 -8.30
CA ASP A 414 8.10 19.47 -9.74
C ASP A 414 6.64 19.28 -10.17
N ALA A 415 5.79 18.65 -9.36
CA ALA A 415 4.36 18.53 -9.62
C ALA A 415 3.67 19.89 -9.78
N ILE A 416 3.89 20.80 -8.82
CA ILE A 416 3.30 22.14 -8.83
C ILE A 416 3.88 22.99 -9.96
N LYS A 417 5.19 22.84 -10.22
CA LYS A 417 5.85 23.57 -11.30
C LYS A 417 5.34 23.15 -12.69
N ASN A 418 5.09 21.85 -12.89
CA ASN A 418 4.67 21.31 -14.18
C ASN A 418 3.15 21.40 -14.37
N ILE A 419 2.37 21.52 -13.29
CA ILE A 419 0.94 21.84 -13.31
C ILE A 419 0.68 23.05 -12.38
N PRO A 420 0.85 24.30 -12.86
CA PRO A 420 0.82 25.49 -12.02
C PRO A 420 -0.50 25.77 -11.28
N ASP A 421 -1.62 25.27 -11.79
CA ASP A 421 -2.94 25.43 -11.19
C ASP A 421 -3.39 24.16 -10.43
N LEU A 422 -2.46 23.23 -10.14
CA LEU A 422 -2.75 22.01 -9.40
C LEU A 422 -3.08 22.33 -7.95
N GLU A 423 -4.17 21.76 -7.46
CA GLU A 423 -4.55 21.85 -6.05
C GLU A 423 -4.35 20.51 -5.33
N GLY A 424 -4.08 20.57 -4.02
CA GLY A 424 -3.86 19.39 -3.19
C GLY A 424 -4.80 19.32 -2.00
N MET A 425 -5.20 18.12 -1.61
CA MET A 425 -5.79 17.87 -0.30
C MET A 425 -5.17 16.62 0.31
N TYR A 426 -4.95 16.65 1.63
CA TYR A 426 -4.42 15.52 2.37
C TYR A 426 -5.41 15.08 3.44
N LEU A 427 -5.78 13.82 3.42
CA LEU A 427 -6.76 13.23 4.32
C LEU A 427 -6.07 12.35 5.36
N LEU A 428 -6.51 12.47 6.60
CA LEU A 428 -6.02 11.70 7.72
C LEU A 428 -7.06 11.63 8.84
N SER A 429 -7.06 10.50 9.55
CA SER A 429 -7.79 10.34 10.81
C SER A 429 -6.84 10.24 12.01
N MET A 430 -7.40 9.99 13.19
CA MET A 430 -6.65 9.85 14.43
C MET A 430 -5.76 8.60 14.42
N ASP A 431 -6.24 7.50 13.84
CA ASP A 431 -5.54 6.23 13.70
C ASP A 431 -5.03 6.04 12.27
N ASP A 432 -3.73 6.27 12.08
CA ASP A 432 -3.10 6.14 10.77
C ASP A 432 -2.91 4.67 10.36
N HIS A 433 -3.31 4.32 9.13
CA HIS A 433 -3.32 2.95 8.63
C HIS A 433 -1.92 2.33 8.37
N VAL A 434 -0.86 3.14 8.25
CA VAL A 434 0.53 2.67 7.96
C VAL A 434 1.47 2.89 9.14
N GLN A 435 1.35 3.99 9.88
CA GLN A 435 2.32 4.36 10.92
C GLN A 435 1.66 4.69 12.26
N SER A 436 2.47 4.70 13.32
CA SER A 436 2.05 5.08 14.68
C SER A 436 2.91 6.22 15.23
N ASP A 437 3.40 7.07 14.33
CA ASP A 437 4.12 8.29 14.67
C ASP A 437 3.12 9.34 15.20
N PRO A 438 3.20 9.69 16.49
CA PRO A 438 2.26 10.61 17.12
C PRO A 438 2.34 12.02 16.53
N HIS A 439 3.42 12.35 15.82
CA HIS A 439 3.62 13.65 15.17
C HIS A 439 3.01 13.74 13.78
N LYS A 440 2.43 12.64 13.26
CA LYS A 440 1.86 12.54 11.91
C LYS A 440 2.81 13.15 10.86
N SER A 441 4.10 12.82 10.93
CA SER A 441 5.16 13.48 10.15
C SER A 441 4.91 13.44 8.65
N HIS A 442 4.21 12.42 8.17
CA HIS A 442 3.80 12.27 6.78
C HIS A 442 2.90 13.41 6.28
N VAL A 443 2.00 13.91 7.12
CA VAL A 443 1.11 15.04 6.82
C VAL A 443 1.87 16.35 6.89
N HIS A 444 2.78 16.50 7.85
CA HIS A 444 3.64 17.67 7.94
C HIS A 444 4.58 17.76 6.71
N GLN A 445 5.16 16.63 6.27
CA GLN A 445 5.95 16.57 5.03
C GLN A 445 5.10 16.90 3.78
N ALA A 446 3.86 16.40 3.70
CA ALA A 446 2.96 16.77 2.61
C ALA A 446 2.66 18.27 2.63
N TYR A 447 2.31 18.83 3.79
CA TYR A 447 2.09 20.27 3.95
C TYR A 447 3.30 21.08 3.48
N ASP A 448 4.50 20.78 3.98
CA ASP A 448 5.72 21.49 3.62
C ASP A 448 6.03 21.40 2.12
N GLY A 449 5.75 20.26 1.49
CA GLY A 449 5.95 20.06 0.05
C GLY A 449 4.98 20.87 -0.83
N TRP A 450 3.72 20.97 -0.42
CA TRP A 450 2.71 21.75 -1.14
C TRP A 450 2.76 23.27 -0.84
N ASN A 451 3.26 23.66 0.33
CA ASN A 451 3.03 24.99 0.92
C ASN A 451 3.48 26.18 0.06
N ASP A 452 2.72 27.29 0.14
CA ASP A 452 2.82 28.59 -0.56
C ASP A 452 2.84 28.58 -2.11
N ALA A 453 2.99 27.43 -2.76
CA ALA A 453 3.08 27.32 -4.22
C ALA A 453 1.77 26.88 -4.90
N ALA A 454 0.90 26.19 -4.16
CA ALA A 454 -0.40 25.69 -4.62
C ALA A 454 -1.47 25.81 -3.54
N TRP A 455 -2.75 25.74 -3.91
CA TRP A 455 -3.81 25.59 -2.92
C TRP A 455 -3.69 24.19 -2.29
N PHE A 456 -3.60 24.14 -0.96
CA PHE A 456 -3.49 22.88 -0.23
C PHE A 456 -4.33 22.89 1.03
N LYS A 457 -5.06 21.82 1.35
CA LYS A 457 -5.84 21.72 2.58
C LYS A 457 -5.66 20.36 3.26
N ILE A 458 -5.67 20.38 4.59
CA ILE A 458 -5.72 19.17 5.42
C ILE A 458 -7.19 18.92 5.76
N ASN A 459 -7.70 17.76 5.32
CA ASN A 459 -9.10 17.32 5.44
C ASN A 459 -10.13 18.26 4.76
N PRO A 460 -11.33 17.78 4.40
CA PRO A 460 -12.37 18.63 3.83
C PRO A 460 -12.98 19.58 4.85
N ASP A 461 -13.71 20.58 4.37
CA ASP A 461 -14.56 21.42 5.21
C ASP A 461 -15.67 20.56 5.85
N PRO A 462 -16.00 20.75 7.14
CA PRO A 462 -17.03 19.96 7.82
C PRO A 462 -18.39 19.98 7.14
N GLU A 463 -18.73 21.04 6.39
CA GLU A 463 -20.00 21.13 5.68
C GLU A 463 -20.17 20.02 4.62
N TYR A 464 -19.09 19.58 3.98
CA TYR A 464 -19.12 18.46 3.04
C TYR A 464 -19.29 17.11 3.75
N ILE A 465 -18.72 16.96 4.95
CA ILE A 465 -18.93 15.76 5.77
C ILE A 465 -20.40 15.70 6.25
N LEU A 466 -20.95 16.84 6.68
CA LEU A 466 -22.33 16.94 7.17
C LEU A 466 -23.38 16.82 6.07
N GLU A 467 -23.02 17.07 4.80
CA GLU A 467 -23.87 16.78 3.64
C GLU A 467 -24.16 15.28 3.54
N TRP A 468 -23.16 14.44 3.85
CA TRP A 468 -23.26 12.98 3.84
C TRP A 468 -24.04 12.44 5.03
N ASP A 469 -23.68 12.86 6.25
CA ASP A 469 -24.46 12.53 7.43
C ASP A 469 -24.50 13.67 8.45
N SER A 470 -25.67 14.30 8.53
CA SER A 470 -25.96 15.35 9.51
C SER A 470 -25.90 14.89 10.97
N SER A 471 -25.85 13.59 11.25
CA SER A 471 -25.70 13.03 12.61
C SER A 471 -24.34 13.38 13.23
N PHE A 472 -23.33 13.69 12.41
CA PHE A 472 -22.01 14.12 12.85
C PHE A 472 -21.95 15.58 13.31
N ALA A 473 -23.05 16.33 13.29
CA ALA A 473 -23.08 17.76 13.64
C ALA A 473 -22.64 18.07 15.09
N ASP A 474 -22.71 17.08 15.99
CA ASP A 474 -22.27 17.19 17.37
C ASP A 474 -20.80 16.76 17.59
N LEU A 475 -20.12 16.25 16.55
CA LEU A 475 -18.70 15.90 16.59
C LEU A 475 -17.83 17.16 16.45
N ASP A 476 -16.66 17.14 17.09
CA ASP A 476 -15.64 18.19 16.93
C ASP A 476 -14.81 17.90 15.67
N ILE A 477 -15.36 18.24 14.50
CA ILE A 477 -14.70 18.03 13.21
C ILE A 477 -13.74 19.20 12.94
N PRO A 478 -12.42 18.96 12.81
CA PRO A 478 -11.48 20.03 12.53
C PRO A 478 -11.77 20.77 11.22
N ASN A 479 -11.47 22.07 11.20
CA ASN A 479 -11.55 22.87 9.99
C ASN A 479 -10.35 23.81 9.88
N LEU A 480 -9.24 23.28 9.38
CA LEU A 480 -8.10 24.10 9.04
C LEU A 480 -8.35 24.84 7.72
N PRO A 481 -8.16 26.17 7.66
CA PRO A 481 -8.20 26.88 6.39
C PRO A 481 -7.13 26.34 5.43
N PRO A 482 -7.33 26.48 4.10
CA PRO A 482 -6.28 26.14 3.14
C PRO A 482 -4.96 26.85 3.45
N ASN A 483 -3.85 26.18 3.15
CA ASN A 483 -2.47 26.64 3.35
C ASN A 483 -2.20 27.09 4.79
N THR A 484 -2.86 26.46 5.76
CA THR A 484 -2.70 26.75 7.18
C THR A 484 -2.31 25.47 7.91
N ALA A 485 -1.11 25.47 8.50
CA ALA A 485 -0.68 24.42 9.43
C ALA A 485 -1.50 24.48 10.72
N PRO A 486 -1.67 23.34 11.44
CA PRO A 486 -2.19 23.38 12.80
C PRO A 486 -1.30 24.21 13.72
N ASP A 487 -1.87 24.71 14.82
CA ASP A 487 -1.10 25.43 15.85
C ASP A 487 0.00 24.56 16.46
N SER A 488 -0.19 23.25 16.48
CA SER A 488 0.77 22.25 16.93
C SER A 488 0.61 20.94 16.15
N TRP A 489 1.68 20.48 15.51
CA TRP A 489 1.76 19.15 14.90
C TRP A 489 1.81 18.00 15.92
N GLU A 490 1.96 18.31 17.21
CA GLU A 490 1.86 17.32 18.30
C GLU A 490 0.40 17.14 18.78
N ASP A 491 -0.52 17.99 18.34
CA ASP A 491 -1.92 17.99 18.75
C ASP A 491 -2.81 17.45 17.63
N ALA A 492 -2.71 16.14 17.37
CA ALA A 492 -3.44 15.45 16.31
C ALA A 492 -4.96 15.69 16.38
N ASP A 493 -5.53 15.74 17.59
CA ASP A 493 -6.96 16.02 17.82
C ASP A 493 -7.41 17.33 17.15
N SER A 494 -6.51 18.30 16.98
CA SER A 494 -6.83 19.61 16.40
C SER A 494 -6.95 19.63 14.87
N TYR A 495 -6.55 18.57 14.18
CA TYR A 495 -6.54 18.52 12.71
C TYR A 495 -6.87 17.17 12.05
N CYS A 496 -6.89 16.07 12.81
CA CYS A 496 -7.29 14.73 12.34
C CYS A 496 -8.82 14.56 12.35
N ILE A 497 -9.34 13.80 11.39
CA ILE A 497 -10.75 13.36 11.45
C ILE A 497 -10.95 12.38 12.62
N PRO A 498 -12.01 12.53 13.44
CA PRO A 498 -12.35 11.56 14.48
C PRO A 498 -12.68 10.18 13.91
N GLU A 499 -12.31 9.11 14.61
CA GLU A 499 -12.61 7.71 14.23
C GLU A 499 -14.11 7.36 14.20
N ASP A 500 -14.97 8.24 14.73
CA ASP A 500 -16.43 8.09 14.61
C ASP A 500 -16.95 8.38 13.18
N ILE A 501 -16.09 8.89 12.29
CA ILE A 501 -16.42 9.21 10.88
C ILE A 501 -15.65 8.25 9.98
N ASP A 502 -16.39 7.43 9.23
CA ASP A 502 -15.80 6.44 8.33
C ASP A 502 -14.92 7.10 7.24
N ASP A 503 -13.82 6.41 6.90
CA ASP A 503 -12.86 6.81 5.86
C ASP A 503 -13.50 7.17 4.52
N GLU A 504 -14.52 6.41 4.15
CA GLU A 504 -15.26 6.65 2.92
C GLU A 504 -15.94 8.02 2.93
N ILE A 505 -16.55 8.42 4.05
CA ILE A 505 -17.36 9.64 4.13
C ILE A 505 -16.48 10.87 3.92
N TYR A 506 -15.38 10.99 4.66
CA TYR A 506 -14.52 12.17 4.49
C TYR A 506 -13.68 12.10 3.21
N SER A 507 -13.46 10.91 2.63
CA SER A 507 -12.86 10.78 1.30
C SER A 507 -13.80 11.27 0.19
N ILE A 508 -15.10 10.95 0.24
CA ILE A 508 -16.05 11.49 -0.73
C ILE A 508 -16.24 12.99 -0.52
N ALA A 509 -16.37 13.45 0.72
CA ALA A 509 -16.45 14.87 1.05
C ALA A 509 -15.26 15.68 0.50
N ALA A 510 -14.05 15.12 0.57
CA ALA A 510 -12.85 15.71 -0.02
C ALA A 510 -12.94 15.85 -1.53
N VAL A 511 -13.31 14.77 -2.24
CA VAL A 511 -13.44 14.80 -3.69
C VAL A 511 -14.55 15.78 -4.12
N HIS A 512 -15.68 15.80 -3.42
CA HIS A 512 -16.76 16.76 -3.62
C HIS A 512 -16.28 18.20 -3.47
N GLN A 513 -15.57 18.51 -2.39
CA GLN A 513 -15.01 19.85 -2.19
C GLN A 513 -14.06 20.24 -3.31
N MET A 514 -13.15 19.36 -3.71
CA MET A 514 -12.21 19.67 -4.77
C MET A 514 -12.90 19.84 -6.12
N ALA A 515 -13.89 19.00 -6.44
CA ALA A 515 -14.68 19.13 -7.66
C ALA A 515 -15.49 20.44 -7.69
N ASP A 516 -16.06 20.86 -6.56
CA ASP A 516 -16.84 22.11 -6.45
C ASP A 516 -15.95 23.33 -6.68
N ARG A 517 -14.73 23.32 -6.12
CA ARG A 517 -13.74 24.38 -6.34
C ARG A 517 -13.38 24.55 -7.81
N VAL A 518 -13.18 23.44 -8.52
CA VAL A 518 -12.92 23.47 -9.97
C VAL A 518 -14.14 24.01 -10.71
N GLN A 519 -15.34 23.58 -10.33
CA GLN A 519 -16.58 24.03 -10.95
C GLN A 519 -16.81 25.53 -10.76
N GLU A 520 -16.50 26.08 -9.59
CA GLU A 520 -16.60 27.52 -9.30
C GLU A 520 -15.57 28.37 -10.07
N ALA A 521 -14.43 27.78 -10.44
CA ALA A 521 -13.38 28.45 -11.19
C ALA A 521 -13.64 28.52 -12.70
N ASN A 522 -14.43 27.58 -13.24
CA ASN A 522 -14.86 27.51 -14.65
C ASN A 522 -16.00 28.50 -14.96
#